data_AF-A0A1I4C8Z3-F1
#
_entry.id   AF-A0A1I4C8Z3-F1
#
_cell.length_a   1.000
_cell.length_b   1.000
_cell.length_c   1.000
_cell.angle_alpha   90.00
_cell.angle_beta   90.00
_cell.angle_gamma   90.00
#
_symmetry.space_group_name_H-M   'P 1'
#
loop_
_entity.id
_entity.type
_entity.pdbx_description
1 polymer ?
#
loop_
_entity_poly.entity_id
_entity_poly.type
_entity_poly.pdbx_seq_one_letter_code
_entity_poly.pdbx_strand_id
1 'polypeptide(L)' 'MRLMSNEVLVHCYFKAMDLKLEAEFINLLRDEIQNRKINLDYYSNGEAQVS' A
#
# COMPACT_ATOMS: atom_id res chain seq x y z
N MET A 1 6.43 -2.66 9.85
CA MET A 1 5.95 -3.14 8.52
C MET A 1 6.84 -4.17 7.85
N ARG A 2 8.12 -4.31 8.25
CA ARG A 2 9.12 -5.19 7.59
C ARG A 2 8.70 -6.64 7.33
N LEU A 3 7.75 -7.18 8.11
CA LEU A 3 7.24 -8.55 7.96
C LEU A 3 6.01 -8.66 7.05
N MET A 4 5.38 -7.54 6.66
CA MET A 4 4.26 -7.55 5.71
C MET A 4 4.77 -7.81 4.29
N SER A 5 4.05 -8.62 3.53
CA SER A 5 4.28 -8.73 2.08
C SER A 5 4.00 -7.40 1.38
N ASN A 6 4.54 -7.22 0.18
CA ASN A 6 4.30 -6.01 -0.61
C ASN A 6 2.81 -5.83 -0.93
N GLU A 7 2.10 -6.91 -1.22
CA GLU A 7 0.66 -6.90 -1.49
C GLU A 7 -0.15 -6.41 -0.27
N VAL A 8 0.12 -6.97 0.92
CA VAL A 8 -0.58 -6.56 2.15
C VAL A 8 -0.26 -5.10 2.48
N LEU A 9 0.99 -4.67 2.31
CA LEU A 9 1.41 -3.28 2.55
C LEU A 9 0.65 -2.29 1.66
N VAL A 10 0.55 -2.59 0.35
CA VAL A 10 -0.16 -1.74 -0.61
C VAL A 10 -1.66 -1.75 -0.36
N HIS A 11 -2.26 -2.91 -0.07
CA HIS A 11 -3.67 -2.99 0.30
C HIS A 11 -3.97 -2.15 1.56
N CYS A 12 -3.12 -2.24 2.59
CA CYS A 12 -3.26 -1.41 3.80
C CYS A 12 -3.13 0.09 3.51
N TYR A 13 -2.24 0.49 2.60
CA TYR A 13 -2.10 1.88 2.17
C TYR A 13 -3.39 2.44 1.55
N PHE A 14 -3.93 1.75 0.54
CA PHE A 14 -5.19 2.19 -0.08
C PHE A 14 -6.35 2.14 0.90
N LYS A 15 -6.45 1.08 1.71
CA LYS A 15 -7.53 0.98 2.71
C LYS A 15 -7.46 2.09 3.76
N ALA A 16 -6.26 2.48 4.18
CA ALA A 16 -6.07 3.58 5.12
C ALA A 16 -6.49 4.93 4.53
N MET A 17 -6.25 5.15 3.23
CA MET A 17 -6.73 6.32 2.51
C MET A 17 -8.26 6.34 2.40
N ASP A 18 -8.88 5.22 2.02
CA ASP A 18 -10.33 5.10 1.88
C ASP A 18 -11.06 5.36 3.20
N LEU A 19 -10.50 4.84 4.30
CA LEU A 19 -11.03 5.01 5.65
C LEU A 19 -10.69 6.38 6.25
N LYS A 20 -9.93 7.22 5.55
CA LYS A 20 -9.47 8.54 6.01
C LYS A 20 -8.80 8.47 7.39
N LEU A 21 -7.90 7.49 7.57
CA LEU A 21 -7.11 7.37 8.79
C LEU A 21 -6.15 8.54 8.94
N GLU A 22 -5.50 8.61 10.10
CA GLU A 22 -4.55 9.67 10.44
C GLU A 22 -3.44 9.80 9.38
N ALA A 23 -3.13 11.04 9.00
CA ALA A 23 -2.16 11.34 7.96
C ALA A 23 -0.77 10.77 8.29
N GLU A 24 -0.37 10.77 9.56
CA GLU A 24 0.89 10.18 10.00
C GLU A 24 0.96 8.68 9.72
N PHE A 25 -0.15 7.95 9.93
CA PHE A 25 -0.22 6.52 9.61
C PHE A 25 -0.14 6.25 8.11
N ILE A 26 -0.85 7.03 7.30
CA ILE A 26 -0.82 6.94 5.84
C ILE A 26 0.60 7.24 5.31
N ASN A 27 1.25 8.27 5.87
CA ASN A 27 2.62 8.62 5.52
C ASN A 27 3.59 7.49 5.87
N LEU A 28 3.44 6.86 7.04
CA LEU A 28 4.27 5.72 7.43
C LEU A 28 4.17 4.55 6.44
N LEU A 29 2.97 4.26 5.93
CA LEU A 29 2.75 3.24 4.91
C LEU A 29 3.42 3.62 3.58
N ARG A 30 3.23 4.88 3.16
CA ARG A 30 3.83 5.42 1.94
C ARG A 30 5.36 5.39 1.98
N ASP A 31 5.96 5.76 3.11
CA ASP A 31 7.41 5.81 3.27
C ASP A 31 8.00 4.40 3.16
N GLU A 32 7.34 3.38 3.73
CA GLU A 32 7.74 1.98 3.56
C GLU A 32 7.60 1.50 2.11
N ILE A 33 6.52 1.87 1.41
CA ILE A 33 6.30 1.57 -0.02
C ILE A 33 7.46 2.14 -0.86
N GLN A 34 7.85 3.39 -0.58
CA GLN A 34 8.98 4.06 -1.24
C GLN A 34 10.31 3.39 -0.91
N ASN A 35 10.55 3.07 0.36
CA ASN A 35 11.78 2.38 0.80
C ASN A 35 11.98 1.03 0.09
N ARG A 36 10.88 0.31 -0.16
CA ARG A 36 10.89 -0.97 -0.88
C ARG A 36 10.83 -0.82 -2.40
N LYS A 37 10.68 0.41 -2.92
CA LYS A 37 10.53 0.71 -4.35
C LYS A 37 9.38 -0.06 -5.00
N ILE A 38 8.26 -0.18 -4.29
CA ILE A 38 7.06 -0.86 -4.81
C ILE A 38 6.39 0.05 -5.84
N ASN A 39 6.16 -0.47 -7.05
CA ASN A 39 5.45 0.26 -8.10
C ASN A 39 3.94 0.22 -7.83
N LEU A 40 3.35 1.31 -7.35
CA LEU A 40 1.91 1.38 -7.06
C LEU A 40 1.04 1.23 -8.31
N ASP A 41 1.51 1.63 -9.49
CA ASP A 41 0.74 1.54 -10.73
C ASP A 41 0.41 0.09 -11.11
N TYR A 42 1.31 -0.84 -10.73
CA TYR A 42 1.09 -2.27 -10.90
C TYR A 42 -0.09 -2.77 -10.05
N TYR A 43 -0.27 -2.21 -8.85
CA TYR A 43 -1.32 -2.61 -7.92
C TYR A 43 -2.62 -1.82 -8.10
N SER A 44 -2.57 -0.61 -8.66
CA SER A 44 -3.76 0.19 -8.95
C SER A 44 -4.46 -0.22 -10.26
N ASN A 45 -3.71 -0.75 -11.24
CA ASN A 45 -4.30 -1.32 -12.46
C ASN A 45 -4.83 -2.75 -12.26
N GLY A 46 -4.69 -3.30 -11.06
CA GLY A 46 -5.11 -4.64 -10.70
C GLY A 46 -6.16 -4.63 -9.60
N GLU A 47 -7.39 -4.22 -9.90
CA GLU A 47 -8.50 -5.03 -9.40
C GLU A 47 -8.31 -6.43 -9.98
N ALA A 48 -7.62 -7.28 -9.22
CA ALA A 48 -7.61 -8.73 -9.31
C ALA A 48 -8.11 -9.33 -10.64
N GLN A 49 -7.31 -9.29 -11.71
CA GLN A 49 -7.39 -10.39 -12.66
C GLN A 49 -6.65 -11.57 -12.05
N VAL A 50 -7.41 -12.32 -11.25
CA VAL A 50 -7.17 -13.74 -11.00
C VAL A 50 -6.89 -14.39 -12.36
N SER A 51 -5.64 -14.80 -12.58
CA SER A 51 -5.33 -15.90 -13.51
C SER A 51 -5.26 -17.19 -12.73
#